data_AF-A0A5D2GEQ2-F1
#
_entry.id   AF-A0A5D2GEQ2-F1
#
_cell.length_a   1.000
_cell.length_b   1.000
_cell.length_c   1.000
_cell.angle_alpha   90.00
_cell.angle_beta   90.00
_cell.angle_gamma   90.00
#
_symmetry.space_group_name_H-M   'P 1'
#
loop_
_entity.id
_entity.type
_entity.pdbx_description
1 polymer ?
#
loop_
_entity_poly.entity_id
_entity_poly.type
_entity_poly.pdbx_seq_one_letter_code
_entity_poly.pdbx_strand_id
1 'polypeptide(L)'
;MVLFNIYDDWLKSISSYTAFSRLILILRALHVNNEKAKMLLKPDKTIVTEPHHIWPSLTDDQWMKVEVALRDIILSDYAKKNNRQQIAEIEKQAKEASQLTAVTTRTTNVHGDELIVTTTSPYEQAAFGSKTDWRVRAISATNLYLRVNHIYVNSEDIKETGYTYIMPKNILKKFICIADLRTQIAGYLYGISPPDNPQVKEIRCIAMPPQWGTHQQVHLPSALPEHDFLNDLEPLGWLHTQPNELPQHSFTPGSCSLTAYKLTPSGYEWGRINKDTGSNPHGYLPTHYEKVQMLLSDRFLGFYMIPDNGPWNYNFMGVKHTVSMKYGVKLGTPREYYNEDHRPTHFLEFSNLEEGETAEGDREDTFT
;
A
#
# COMPACT_ATOMS: atom_id res chain seq x y z
N MET A 1 -15.82 20.22 28.86
CA MET A 1 -16.58 18.96 28.94
C MET A 1 -17.39 18.84 27.66
N VAL A 2 -17.26 17.75 26.91
CA VAL A 2 -18.03 17.53 25.67
C VAL A 2 -18.97 16.36 25.92
N LEU A 3 -20.26 16.54 25.63
CA LEU A 3 -21.29 15.53 25.83
C LEU A 3 -21.60 14.87 24.49
N PHE A 4 -21.53 13.53 24.45
CA PHE A 4 -21.86 12.72 23.28
C PHE A 4 -22.82 11.61 23.68
N ASN A 5 -23.75 11.28 22.78
CA ASN A 5 -24.53 10.05 22.88
C ASN A 5 -23.89 8.99 21.97
N ILE A 6 -23.24 7.99 22.56
CA ILE A 6 -22.50 6.97 21.81
C ILE A 6 -23.39 5.98 21.04
N TYR A 7 -24.69 5.97 21.32
CA TYR A 7 -25.66 5.12 20.62
C TYR A 7 -26.43 5.85 19.53
N ASP A 8 -26.16 7.14 19.30
CA ASP A 8 -26.93 7.97 18.38
C ASP A 8 -28.45 7.79 18.61
N ASP A 9 -29.16 7.26 17.63
CA ASP A 9 -30.60 6.99 17.67
C ASP A 9 -30.97 5.50 17.79
N TRP A 10 -30.00 4.60 18.00
CA TRP A 10 -30.23 3.15 18.04
C TRP A 10 -31.28 2.72 19.07
N LEU A 11 -31.39 3.44 20.18
CA LEU A 11 -32.36 3.14 21.25
C LEU A 11 -33.83 3.31 20.81
N LYS A 12 -34.10 3.87 19.62
CA LYS A 12 -35.44 3.93 19.02
C LYS A 12 -35.88 2.59 18.44
N SER A 13 -34.95 1.80 17.88
CA SER A 13 -35.25 0.54 17.20
C SER A 13 -34.80 -0.70 17.98
N ILE A 14 -33.76 -0.58 18.81
CA ILE A 14 -33.18 -1.72 19.55
C ILE A 14 -33.05 -1.46 21.06
N SER A 15 -32.97 -2.55 21.82
CA SER A 15 -32.77 -2.48 23.27
C SER A 15 -31.38 -1.94 23.64
N SER A 16 -31.25 -1.41 24.87
CA SER A 16 -29.96 -0.95 25.40
C SER A 16 -28.90 -2.06 25.45
N TYR A 17 -29.30 -3.30 25.71
CA TYR A 17 -28.40 -4.46 25.70
C TYR A 17 -27.86 -4.73 24.29
N THR A 18 -28.73 -4.70 23.28
CA THR A 18 -28.35 -4.87 21.87
C THR A 18 -27.45 -3.72 21.41
N ALA A 19 -27.79 -2.48 21.76
CA ALA A 19 -26.99 -1.30 21.44
C ALA A 19 -25.59 -1.35 22.05
N PHE A 20 -25.48 -1.79 23.32
CA PHE A 20 -24.19 -2.01 23.97
C PHE A 20 -23.40 -3.13 23.27
N SER A 21 -24.05 -4.22 22.89
CA SER A 21 -23.41 -5.35 22.21
C SER A 21 -22.88 -4.95 20.83
N ARG A 22 -23.65 -4.17 20.06
CA ARG A 22 -23.23 -3.55 18.79
C ARG A 22 -22.02 -2.64 19.00
N LEU A 23 -22.06 -1.76 20.00
CA LEU A 23 -20.95 -0.87 20.32
C LEU A 23 -19.66 -1.65 20.61
N ILE A 24 -19.72 -2.66 21.49
CA ILE A 24 -18.55 -3.47 21.83
C ILE A 24 -18.00 -4.21 20.61
N LEU A 25 -18.87 -4.73 19.75
CA LEU A 25 -18.47 -5.38 18.51
C LEU A 25 -17.71 -4.42 17.59
N ILE A 26 -18.23 -3.20 17.40
CA ILE A 26 -17.58 -2.16 16.59
C ILE A 26 -16.24 -1.76 17.18
N LEU A 27 -16.19 -1.45 18.48
CA LEU A 27 -14.94 -1.05 19.16
C LEU A 27 -13.88 -2.15 19.09
N ARG A 28 -14.28 -3.41 19.28
CA ARG A 28 -13.36 -4.55 19.18
C ARG A 28 -12.87 -4.76 17.75
N ALA A 29 -13.75 -4.62 16.76
CA ALA A 29 -13.38 -4.69 15.35
C ALA A 29 -12.41 -3.57 14.95
N LEU A 30 -12.65 -2.33 15.39
CA LEU A 30 -11.76 -1.18 15.18
C LEU A 30 -10.40 -1.37 15.84
N HIS A 31 -10.35 -2.02 17.01
CA HIS A 31 -9.11 -2.36 17.69
C HIS A 31 -8.32 -3.45 16.95
N VAL A 32 -9.01 -4.48 16.45
CA VAL A 32 -8.39 -5.61 15.72
C VAL A 32 -7.88 -5.18 14.35
N ASN A 33 -8.70 -4.50 13.55
CA ASN A 33 -8.34 -4.03 12.23
C ASN A 33 -9.14 -2.75 11.90
N ASN A 34 -8.55 -1.61 12.27
CA ASN A 34 -9.18 -0.30 12.12
C ASN A 34 -9.58 0.00 10.67
N GLU A 35 -8.70 -0.29 9.71
CA GLU A 35 -8.95 -0.03 8.28
C GLU A 35 -10.13 -0.84 7.75
N LYS A 36 -10.16 -2.16 8.02
CA LYS A 36 -11.23 -3.04 7.53
C LYS A 36 -12.55 -2.78 8.24
N ALA A 37 -12.53 -2.50 9.54
CA ALA A 37 -13.74 -2.16 10.29
C ALA A 37 -14.39 -0.86 9.78
N LYS A 38 -13.59 0.19 9.50
CA LYS A 38 -14.11 1.43 8.89
C LYS A 38 -14.70 1.20 7.50
N MET A 39 -14.07 0.35 6.70
CA MET A 39 -14.55 -0.02 5.36
C MET A 39 -15.91 -0.75 5.43
N LEU A 40 -16.10 -1.60 6.44
CA LEU A 40 -17.37 -2.28 6.68
C LEU A 40 -18.46 -1.35 7.20
N LEU A 41 -18.11 -0.35 8.00
CA LEU A 41 -19.06 0.66 8.50
C LEU A 41 -19.54 1.60 7.38
N LYS A 42 -18.69 1.90 6.39
CA LYS A 42 -19.03 2.76 5.25
C LYS A 42 -18.75 2.05 3.91
N PRO A 43 -19.60 1.09 3.52
CA PRO A 43 -19.39 0.30 2.31
C PRO A 43 -19.67 1.08 1.02
N ASP A 44 -20.51 2.14 1.08
CA ASP A 44 -20.90 2.96 -0.07
C ASP A 44 -20.98 4.45 0.30
N LYS A 45 -20.80 5.33 -0.69
CA LYS A 45 -20.87 6.80 -0.57
C LYS A 45 -22.29 7.29 -0.23
N THR A 46 -23.32 6.51 -0.56
CA THR A 46 -24.73 6.81 -0.24
C THR A 46 -24.99 6.83 1.27
N ILE A 47 -24.18 6.12 2.05
CA ILE A 47 -24.31 6.04 3.50
C ILE A 47 -23.59 7.23 4.14
N VAL A 48 -24.38 8.16 4.65
CA VAL A 48 -23.90 9.36 5.33
C VAL A 48 -23.94 9.17 6.85
N THR A 49 -23.05 9.88 7.55
CA THR A 49 -23.12 10.07 8.99
C THR A 49 -23.70 11.45 9.23
N GLU A 50 -24.79 11.54 9.98
CA GLU A 50 -25.40 12.84 10.29
C GLU A 50 -24.45 13.70 11.14
N PRO A 51 -24.53 15.05 11.05
CA PRO A 51 -23.60 15.93 11.75
C PRO A 51 -23.56 15.76 13.28
N HIS A 52 -24.63 15.25 13.87
CA HIS A 52 -24.78 15.02 15.31
C HIS A 52 -24.65 13.53 15.71
N HIS A 53 -24.37 12.65 14.76
CA HIS A 53 -24.19 11.22 14.97
C HIS A 53 -22.71 10.81 14.85
N ILE A 54 -22.33 9.76 15.57
CA ILE A 54 -20.99 9.16 15.51
C ILE A 54 -20.93 8.08 14.43
N TRP A 55 -22.00 7.31 14.31
CA TRP A 55 -22.09 6.14 13.44
C TRP A 55 -22.85 6.45 12.14
N PRO A 56 -22.58 5.72 11.05
CA PRO A 56 -23.33 5.88 9.80
C PRO A 56 -24.80 5.54 9.98
N SER A 57 -25.68 6.28 9.29
CA SER A 57 -27.11 6.03 9.27
C SER A 57 -27.40 4.81 8.39
N LEU A 58 -27.59 3.65 9.04
CA LEU A 58 -27.86 2.37 8.41
C LEU A 58 -29.23 1.82 8.83
N THR A 59 -29.90 1.10 7.93
CA THR A 59 -31.11 0.35 8.27
C THR A 59 -30.78 -0.87 9.13
N ASP A 60 -31.78 -1.43 9.82
CA ASP A 60 -31.57 -2.62 10.66
C ASP A 60 -31.02 -3.82 9.87
N ASP A 61 -31.48 -4.02 8.63
CA ASP A 61 -30.95 -5.07 7.73
C ASP A 61 -29.49 -4.82 7.33
N GLN A 62 -29.11 -3.57 7.11
CA GLN A 62 -27.73 -3.20 6.82
C GLN A 62 -26.85 -3.41 8.07
N TRP A 63 -27.32 -3.01 9.25
CA TRP A 63 -26.64 -3.26 10.52
C TRP A 63 -26.41 -4.75 10.75
N MET A 64 -27.39 -5.60 10.47
CA MET A 64 -27.23 -7.06 10.60
C MET A 64 -26.08 -7.58 9.74
N LYS A 65 -25.97 -7.12 8.49
CA LYS A 65 -24.87 -7.50 7.58
C LYS A 65 -23.51 -6.99 8.08
N VAL A 66 -23.47 -5.75 8.56
CA VAL A 66 -22.24 -5.14 9.12
C VAL A 66 -21.80 -5.89 10.38
N GLU A 67 -22.71 -6.20 11.30
CA GLU A 67 -22.41 -6.94 12.53
C GLU A 67 -21.82 -8.33 12.24
N VAL A 68 -22.41 -9.08 11.30
CA VAL A 68 -21.86 -10.37 10.86
C VAL A 68 -20.44 -10.18 10.32
N ALA A 69 -20.23 -9.21 9.43
CA ALA A 69 -18.91 -8.95 8.86
C ALA A 69 -17.87 -8.53 9.93
N LEU A 70 -18.26 -7.69 10.90
CA LEU A 70 -17.38 -7.28 12.01
C LEU A 70 -17.02 -8.47 12.91
N ARG A 71 -17.97 -9.38 13.16
CA ARG A 71 -17.69 -10.62 13.89
C ARG A 71 -16.68 -11.49 13.13
N ASP A 72 -16.86 -11.64 11.82
CA ASP A 72 -16.00 -12.46 10.98
C ASP A 72 -14.56 -11.93 10.93
N ILE A 73 -14.35 -10.61 10.93
CA ILE A 73 -12.98 -10.06 10.97
C ILE A 73 -12.29 -10.35 12.31
N ILE A 74 -13.02 -10.28 13.43
CA ILE A 74 -12.47 -10.55 14.76
C ILE A 74 -12.11 -12.03 14.89
N LEU A 75 -13.01 -12.92 14.45
CA LEU A 75 -12.77 -14.37 14.47
C LEU A 75 -11.62 -14.76 13.54
N SER A 76 -11.57 -14.19 12.34
CA SER A 76 -10.49 -14.44 11.37
C SER A 76 -9.12 -14.00 11.89
N ASP A 77 -9.03 -12.85 12.55
CA ASP A 77 -7.78 -12.38 13.15
C ASP A 77 -7.35 -13.26 14.33
N TYR A 78 -8.29 -13.65 15.19
CA TYR A 78 -8.02 -14.57 16.31
C TYR A 78 -7.51 -15.93 15.81
N ALA A 79 -8.16 -16.50 14.79
CA ALA A 79 -7.72 -17.75 14.17
C ALA A 79 -6.32 -17.63 13.54
N LYS A 80 -6.04 -16.54 12.82
CA LYS A 80 -4.71 -16.29 12.24
C LYS A 80 -3.62 -16.17 13.30
N LYS A 81 -3.88 -15.44 14.39
CA LYS A 81 -2.91 -15.26 15.48
C LYS A 81 -2.62 -16.57 16.22
N ASN A 82 -3.66 -17.36 16.51
CA ASN A 82 -3.50 -18.61 17.24
C ASN A 82 -2.87 -19.72 16.39
N ASN A 83 -3.29 -19.87 15.14
CA ASN A 83 -2.67 -20.84 14.23
C ASN A 83 -1.18 -20.48 14.00
N ARG A 84 -0.85 -19.19 13.94
CA ARG A 84 0.54 -18.73 13.80
C ARG A 84 1.36 -18.93 15.07
N GLN A 85 0.78 -18.78 16.26
CA GLN A 85 1.46 -19.09 17.52
C GLN A 85 1.80 -20.58 17.62
N GLN A 86 0.86 -21.45 17.24
CA GLN A 86 1.10 -22.90 17.18
C GLN A 86 2.17 -23.25 16.15
N ILE A 87 2.13 -22.65 14.95
CA ILE A 87 3.15 -22.86 13.91
C ILE A 87 4.51 -22.33 14.38
N ALA A 88 4.57 -21.16 15.02
CA ALA A 88 5.83 -20.60 15.53
C ALA A 88 6.42 -21.44 16.69
N GLU A 89 5.58 -22.03 17.53
CA GLU A 89 6.03 -23.00 18.56
C GLU A 89 6.55 -24.29 17.94
N ILE A 90 5.86 -24.83 16.93
CA ILE A 90 6.29 -26.01 16.17
C ILE A 90 7.58 -25.72 15.39
N GLU A 91 7.72 -24.55 14.76
CA GLU A 91 8.93 -24.13 14.05
C GLU A 91 10.09 -23.88 15.00
N LYS A 92 9.84 -23.33 16.20
CA LYS A 92 10.86 -23.16 17.24
C LYS A 92 11.34 -24.50 17.77
N GLN A 93 10.43 -25.45 18.02
CA GLN A 93 10.77 -26.83 18.37
C GLN A 93 11.48 -27.57 17.22
N ALA A 94 11.09 -27.33 15.96
CA ALA A 94 11.76 -27.87 14.79
C ALA A 94 13.16 -27.26 14.58
N LYS A 95 13.37 -25.98 14.92
CA LYS A 95 14.69 -25.34 14.92
C LYS A 95 15.62 -25.91 16.00
N GLU A 96 15.07 -26.27 17.16
CA GLU A 96 15.81 -26.93 18.24
C GLU A 96 16.04 -28.43 17.95
N ALA A 97 15.24 -29.06 17.08
CA ALA A 97 15.31 -30.49 16.75
C ALA A 97 15.85 -30.83 15.34
N SER A 98 16.24 -29.85 14.50
CA SER A 98 16.69 -30.11 13.12
C SER A 98 18.19 -29.80 12.90
N GLN A 99 19.04 -30.64 13.48
CA GLN A 99 20.09 -31.28 12.69
C GLN A 99 19.52 -32.62 12.20
N LEU A 100 19.41 -32.81 10.88
CA LEU A 100 18.80 -33.94 10.16
C LEU A 100 17.25 -33.91 10.24
N THR A 101 16.43 -34.06 9.21
CA THR A 101 16.57 -34.59 7.85
C THR A 101 15.40 -33.99 7.05
N ALA A 102 15.63 -33.32 5.92
CA ALA A 102 14.57 -32.94 4.98
C ALA A 102 14.56 -33.95 3.82
N VAL A 103 13.49 -34.73 3.68
CA VAL A 103 13.30 -35.65 2.54
C VAL A 103 12.63 -34.87 1.41
N THR A 104 13.40 -34.52 0.38
CA THR A 104 12.88 -34.10 -0.92
C THR A 104 12.62 -35.33 -1.78
N THR A 105 11.37 -35.53 -2.21
CA THR A 105 11.04 -36.57 -3.21
C THR A 105 11.28 -36.00 -4.61
N ARG A 106 12.37 -36.45 -5.25
CA ARG A 106 12.67 -36.20 -6.67
C ARG A 106 11.97 -37.24 -7.53
N THR A 107 11.34 -36.83 -8.63
CA THR A 107 10.90 -37.74 -9.68
C THR A 107 11.33 -37.23 -11.04
N THR A 108 11.87 -38.13 -11.86
CA THR A 108 12.39 -37.86 -13.21
C THR A 108 11.39 -38.37 -14.24
N ASN A 109 11.11 -37.56 -15.26
CA ASN A 109 10.37 -38.05 -16.42
C ASN A 109 11.32 -38.73 -17.43
N VAL A 110 10.74 -39.50 -18.36
CA VAL A 110 11.43 -40.43 -19.30
C VAL A 110 12.49 -39.77 -20.22
N HIS A 111 12.62 -38.43 -20.18
CA HIS A 111 13.60 -37.65 -20.93
C HIS A 111 14.73 -37.03 -20.07
N GLY A 112 14.81 -37.34 -18.78
CA GLY A 112 15.98 -37.03 -17.95
C GLY A 112 15.99 -35.65 -17.26
N ASP A 113 14.93 -34.85 -17.36
CA ASP A 113 14.83 -33.57 -16.67
C ASP A 113 14.20 -33.71 -15.25
N GLU A 114 14.79 -33.03 -14.26
CA GLU A 114 14.32 -32.99 -12.87
C GLU A 114 13.13 -32.03 -12.69
N LEU A 115 11.98 -32.53 -12.22
CA LEU A 115 10.79 -31.73 -11.91
C LEU A 115 10.62 -31.61 -10.39
N ILE A 116 10.71 -30.39 -9.85
CA ILE A 116 10.35 -30.07 -8.46
C ILE A 116 8.94 -29.47 -8.49
N VAL A 117 7.92 -30.28 -8.16
CA VAL A 117 6.52 -29.84 -8.14
C VAL A 117 6.12 -29.50 -6.72
N THR A 118 5.95 -28.21 -6.43
CA THR A 118 5.28 -27.72 -5.23
C THR A 118 3.79 -27.58 -5.53
N THR A 119 2.96 -28.52 -5.07
CA THR A 119 1.50 -28.42 -5.21
C THR A 119 0.95 -27.35 -4.27
N THR A 120 0.55 -26.20 -4.83
CA THR A 120 -0.32 -25.23 -4.15
C THR A 120 -1.76 -25.75 -4.08
N SER A 121 -2.46 -25.45 -2.99
CA SER A 121 -3.82 -25.91 -2.72
C SER A 121 -4.87 -25.24 -3.64
N PRO A 122 -5.94 -25.97 -4.05
CA PRO A 122 -7.05 -25.43 -4.85
C PRO A 122 -7.79 -24.22 -4.24
N TYR A 123 -7.60 -23.94 -2.95
CA TYR A 123 -8.22 -22.81 -2.25
C TYR A 123 -7.73 -21.45 -2.76
N GLU A 124 -6.49 -21.34 -3.25
CA GLU A 124 -5.95 -20.08 -3.77
C GLU A 124 -6.51 -19.69 -5.15
N GLN A 125 -6.92 -20.67 -5.95
CA GLN A 125 -7.50 -20.40 -7.28
C GLN A 125 -8.93 -19.85 -7.20
N ALA A 126 -9.68 -20.14 -6.14
CA ALA A 126 -11.05 -19.64 -5.95
C ALA A 126 -11.12 -18.16 -5.50
N ALA A 127 -10.03 -17.59 -4.97
CA ALA A 127 -9.97 -16.20 -4.52
C ALA A 127 -9.73 -15.18 -5.67
N PHE A 128 -9.54 -15.65 -6.90
CA PHE A 128 -9.31 -14.82 -8.08
C PHE A 128 -10.62 -14.57 -8.88
N GLY A 129 -11.70 -14.25 -8.17
CA GLY A 129 -12.97 -13.81 -8.76
C GLY A 129 -12.87 -12.39 -9.31
N SER A 130 -12.91 -12.27 -10.64
CA SER A 130 -12.72 -11.05 -11.41
C SER A 130 -13.91 -10.08 -11.36
N LYS A 131 -13.83 -9.08 -10.48
CA LYS A 131 -14.00 -7.65 -10.81
C LYS A 131 -13.07 -6.91 -9.85
N THR A 132 -12.03 -6.24 -10.35
CA THR A 132 -11.24 -5.32 -9.52
C THR A 132 -12.16 -4.21 -9.07
N ASP A 133 -12.73 -4.35 -7.87
CA ASP A 133 -13.50 -3.28 -7.25
C ASP A 133 -12.53 -2.19 -6.79
N TRP A 134 -12.15 -1.34 -7.75
CA TRP A 134 -11.31 -0.19 -7.51
C TRP A 134 -11.97 0.77 -6.52
N ARG A 135 -13.31 0.73 -6.34
CA ARG A 135 -14.03 1.57 -5.38
C ARG A 135 -13.75 1.11 -3.96
N VAL A 136 -13.84 -0.20 -3.69
CA VAL A 136 -13.47 -0.78 -2.38
C VAL A 136 -12.02 -0.43 -2.02
N ARG A 137 -11.10 -0.55 -2.99
CA ARG A 137 -9.70 -0.15 -2.79
C ARG A 137 -9.54 1.36 -2.62
N ALA A 138 -10.28 2.18 -3.35
CA ALA A 138 -10.24 3.63 -3.20
C ALA A 138 -10.69 4.06 -1.79
N ILE A 139 -11.79 3.50 -1.28
CA ILE A 139 -12.28 3.75 0.08
C ILE A 139 -11.25 3.31 1.12
N SER A 140 -10.55 2.21 0.90
CA SER A 140 -9.54 1.76 1.86
C SER A 140 -8.20 2.47 1.76
N ALA A 141 -7.83 2.97 0.58
CA ALA A 141 -6.68 3.85 0.40
C ALA A 141 -6.83 5.17 1.20
N THR A 142 -8.06 5.66 1.42
CA THR A 142 -8.26 6.85 2.27
C THR A 142 -7.87 6.64 3.73
N ASN A 143 -7.66 5.39 4.18
CA ASN A 143 -7.20 5.08 5.54
C ASN A 143 -5.69 4.91 5.66
N LEU A 144 -4.92 5.03 4.57
CA LEU A 144 -3.44 4.90 4.59
C LEU A 144 -2.76 5.89 5.53
N TYR A 145 -3.38 7.05 5.79
CA TYR A 145 -2.89 8.03 6.76
C TYR A 145 -2.81 7.48 8.20
N LEU A 146 -3.54 6.39 8.53
CA LEU A 146 -3.44 5.75 9.84
C LEU A 146 -2.11 5.02 10.02
N ARG A 147 -1.56 4.46 8.93
CA ARG A 147 -0.28 3.73 8.92
C ARG A 147 0.91 4.62 9.23
N VAL A 148 0.78 5.90 8.90
CA VAL A 148 1.79 6.94 9.16
C VAL A 148 2.08 7.13 10.66
N ASN A 149 1.16 6.74 11.55
CA ASN A 149 1.38 6.83 12.99
C ASN A 149 2.34 5.77 13.53
N HIS A 150 2.49 4.65 12.83
CA HIS A 150 3.32 3.52 13.23
C HIS A 150 4.28 3.16 12.11
N ILE A 151 5.42 3.87 12.05
CA ILE A 151 6.47 3.65 11.06
C ILE A 151 7.66 2.95 11.73
N TYR A 152 8.01 1.77 11.22
CA TYR A 152 9.17 0.99 11.64
C TYR A 152 10.28 1.13 10.62
N VAL A 153 11.50 1.39 11.07
CA VAL A 153 12.68 1.48 10.21
C VAL A 153 13.56 0.29 10.49
N ASN A 154 13.78 -0.54 9.48
CA ASN A 154 14.67 -1.69 9.56
C ASN A 154 16.08 -1.23 9.17
N SER A 155 16.83 -0.74 10.15
CA SER A 155 18.24 -0.36 10.00
C SER A 155 19.15 -1.51 10.45
N GLU A 156 20.15 -1.82 9.64
CA GLU A 156 21.29 -2.63 10.07
C GLU A 156 22.20 -1.83 11.03
N ASP A 157 23.04 -2.51 11.81
CA ASP A 157 24.00 -1.88 12.72
C ASP A 157 24.92 -0.91 11.96
N ILE A 158 25.36 0.13 12.67
CA ILE A 158 26.18 1.21 12.12
C ILE A 158 27.50 0.63 11.62
N LYS A 159 27.68 0.59 10.30
CA LYS A 159 28.97 0.30 9.66
C LYS A 159 29.77 1.61 9.59
N GLU A 160 31.03 1.60 10.03
CA GLU A 160 31.94 2.75 9.88
C GLU A 160 32.19 3.12 8.42
N THR A 161 31.91 2.18 7.51
CA THR A 161 32.07 2.32 6.07
C THR A 161 30.70 2.32 5.38
N GLY A 162 30.19 3.50 5.06
CA GLY A 162 28.92 3.64 4.34
C GLY A 162 28.33 5.04 4.39
N TYR A 163 27.29 5.27 3.60
CA TYR A 163 26.46 6.47 3.70
C TYR A 163 25.28 6.21 4.63
N THR A 164 24.95 7.19 5.46
CA THR A 164 23.72 7.20 6.25
C THR A 164 22.70 8.10 5.56
N TYR A 165 21.54 7.53 5.20
CA TYR A 165 20.48 8.29 4.54
C TYR A 165 19.49 8.87 5.56
N ILE A 166 19.12 10.14 5.40
CA ILE A 166 18.14 10.80 6.24
C ILE A 166 16.93 11.17 5.41
N MET A 167 15.78 10.59 5.75
CA MET A 167 14.49 10.81 5.08
C MET A 167 13.60 11.74 5.92
N PRO A 168 13.16 12.88 5.37
CA PRO A 168 12.17 13.73 6.00
C PRO A 168 10.85 12.99 6.24
N LYS A 169 10.30 13.12 7.45
CA LYS A 169 8.99 12.52 7.77
C LYS A 169 7.90 13.09 6.85
N ASN A 170 7.90 14.38 6.54
CA ASN A 170 6.82 15.00 5.76
C ASN A 170 6.64 14.35 4.37
N ILE A 171 7.74 14.07 3.65
CA ILE A 171 7.67 13.43 2.34
C ILE A 171 7.38 11.93 2.47
N LEU A 172 7.92 11.23 3.47
CA LEU A 172 7.54 9.82 3.67
C LEU A 172 6.04 9.67 3.96
N LYS A 173 5.51 10.50 4.85
CA LYS A 173 4.09 10.51 5.22
C LYS A 173 3.21 10.75 4.00
N LYS A 174 3.55 11.76 3.18
CA LYS A 174 2.81 12.05 1.97
C LYS A 174 2.90 10.92 0.95
N PHE A 175 4.06 10.29 0.80
CA PHE A 175 4.25 9.16 -0.12
C PHE A 175 3.37 7.97 0.25
N ILE A 176 3.24 7.66 1.54
CA ILE A 176 2.33 6.61 2.03
C ILE A 176 0.87 6.98 1.72
N CYS A 177 0.46 8.23 1.95
CA CYS A 177 -0.93 8.65 1.71
C CYS A 177 -1.34 8.67 0.23
N ILE A 178 -0.40 8.84 -0.70
CA ILE A 178 -0.71 8.83 -2.15
C ILE A 178 -0.66 7.44 -2.78
N ALA A 179 -0.27 6.41 -2.03
CA ALA A 179 -0.09 5.05 -2.55
C ALA A 179 -1.41 4.28 -2.71
N ASP A 180 -1.32 3.06 -3.25
CA ASP A 180 -2.39 2.05 -3.22
C ASP A 180 -2.02 0.90 -2.27
N LEU A 181 -3.03 0.16 -1.81
CA LEU A 181 -2.87 -1.00 -0.93
C LEU A 181 -2.28 -2.23 -1.63
N ARG A 182 -2.43 -2.32 -2.96
CA ARG A 182 -2.04 -3.50 -3.73
C ARG A 182 -1.07 -3.16 -4.86
N THR A 183 -1.28 -2.04 -5.53
CA THR A 183 -0.43 -1.60 -6.64
C THR A 183 0.76 -0.82 -6.12
N GLN A 184 1.96 -1.19 -6.58
CA GLN A 184 3.18 -0.49 -6.24
C GLN A 184 3.26 0.86 -6.94
N ILE A 185 3.80 1.85 -6.24
CA ILE A 185 4.19 3.16 -6.78
C ILE A 185 5.65 3.43 -6.42
N ALA A 186 6.33 4.25 -7.21
CA ALA A 186 7.73 4.60 -7.04
C ALA A 186 7.99 6.11 -7.19
N GLY A 187 9.12 6.57 -6.66
CA GLY A 187 9.62 7.93 -6.84
C GLY A 187 11.14 7.97 -6.81
N TYR A 188 11.75 8.86 -7.58
CA TYR A 188 13.20 9.07 -7.57
C TYR A 188 13.61 9.96 -6.40
N LEU A 189 14.68 9.58 -5.72
CA LEU A 189 15.23 10.27 -4.57
C LEU A 189 16.35 11.21 -5.00
N TYR A 190 16.25 12.46 -4.59
CA TYR A 190 17.28 13.48 -4.78
C TYR A 190 17.62 14.12 -3.44
N GLY A 191 18.90 14.43 -3.24
CA GLY A 191 19.36 14.98 -1.98
C GLY A 191 20.70 15.65 -2.07
N ILE A 192 21.28 15.93 -0.91
CA ILE A 192 22.60 16.54 -0.79
C ILE A 192 23.23 16.12 0.54
N SER A 193 24.55 16.05 0.59
CA SER A 193 25.26 15.93 1.87
C SER A 193 25.33 17.28 2.58
N PRO A 194 25.09 17.33 3.91
CA PRO A 194 25.32 18.54 4.66
C PRO A 194 26.82 18.92 4.60
N PRO A 195 27.16 20.23 4.64
CA PRO A 195 28.54 20.69 4.54
C PRO A 195 29.44 20.16 5.66
N ASP A 196 28.85 19.84 6.81
CA ASP A 196 29.55 19.37 7.99
C ASP A 196 29.90 17.87 7.93
N ASN A 197 29.17 17.07 7.15
CA ASN A 197 29.37 15.62 7.10
C ASN A 197 29.04 14.99 5.73
N PRO A 198 30.05 14.64 4.91
CA PRO A 198 29.85 14.07 3.58
C PRO A 198 29.36 12.61 3.60
N GLN A 199 29.47 11.90 4.73
CA GLN A 199 28.97 10.53 4.87
C GLN A 199 27.45 10.49 5.11
N VAL A 200 26.83 11.64 5.38
CA VAL A 200 25.38 11.74 5.53
C VAL A 200 24.78 12.21 4.21
N LYS A 201 23.65 11.60 3.83
CA LYS A 201 22.88 11.94 2.63
C LYS A 201 21.47 12.35 3.03
N GLU A 202 21.18 13.65 2.96
CA GLU A 202 19.85 14.18 3.29
C GLU A 202 18.96 14.17 2.04
N ILE A 203 17.87 13.42 2.08
CA ILE A 203 16.88 13.39 1.00
C ILE A 203 16.09 14.70 1.06
N ARG A 204 16.20 15.51 0.01
CA ARG A 204 15.50 16.81 -0.09
C ARG A 204 14.28 16.74 -1.00
N CYS A 205 14.28 15.85 -1.98
CA CYS A 205 13.23 15.80 -3.01
C CYS A 205 12.84 14.36 -3.39
N ILE A 206 11.55 14.14 -3.58
CA ILE A 206 11.02 12.97 -4.30
C ILE A 206 10.45 13.45 -5.64
N ALA A 207 11.03 13.01 -6.74
CA ALA A 207 10.48 13.23 -8.07
C ALA A 207 9.56 12.07 -8.45
N MET A 208 8.30 12.38 -8.78
CA MET A 208 7.27 11.43 -9.18
C MET A 208 7.24 11.34 -10.71
N PRO A 209 7.79 10.29 -11.33
CA PRO A 209 7.67 10.10 -12.77
C PRO A 209 6.26 9.63 -13.17
N PRO A 210 5.85 9.85 -14.44
CA PRO A 210 4.73 9.14 -15.05
C PRO A 210 4.89 7.63 -14.90
N GLN A 211 3.95 6.92 -14.30
CA GLN A 211 4.15 5.50 -13.98
C GLN A 211 2.86 4.70 -13.90
N TRP A 212 2.98 3.38 -14.05
CA TRP A 212 1.94 2.42 -13.69
C TRP A 212 2.59 1.24 -12.96
N GLY A 213 1.80 0.45 -12.24
CA GLY A 213 2.33 -0.61 -11.40
C GLY A 213 1.43 -1.82 -11.34
N THR A 214 2.01 -2.91 -10.85
CA THR A 214 1.31 -4.14 -10.49
C THR A 214 1.54 -4.42 -9.01
N HIS A 215 1.14 -5.59 -8.55
CA HIS A 215 1.43 -6.04 -7.20
C HIS A 215 2.90 -6.48 -7.01
N GLN A 216 3.62 -6.74 -8.11
CA GLN A 216 5.00 -7.24 -8.09
C GLN A 216 6.03 -6.22 -8.56
N GLN A 217 5.67 -5.36 -9.53
CA GLN A 217 6.62 -4.46 -10.18
C GLN A 217 5.99 -3.11 -10.52
N VAL A 218 6.84 -2.12 -10.75
CA VAL A 218 6.47 -0.77 -11.19
C VAL A 218 7.15 -0.48 -12.52
N HIS A 219 6.44 0.19 -13.43
CA HIS A 219 6.92 0.53 -14.76
C HIS A 219 7.09 2.04 -14.89
N LEU A 220 8.33 2.45 -15.16
CA LEU A 220 8.77 3.84 -15.27
C LEU A 220 9.29 4.11 -16.69
N PRO A 221 9.19 5.35 -17.20
CA PRO A 221 9.86 5.80 -18.40
C PRO A 221 11.38 5.73 -18.22
N SER A 222 12.10 5.53 -19.32
CA SER A 222 13.57 5.53 -19.31
C SER A 222 14.17 6.93 -19.12
N ALA A 223 13.40 7.98 -19.41
CA ALA A 223 13.84 9.36 -19.19
C ALA A 223 13.89 9.68 -17.69
N LEU A 224 15.01 10.24 -17.23
CA LEU A 224 15.15 10.76 -15.88
C LEU A 224 14.56 12.18 -15.80
N PRO A 225 14.08 12.61 -14.62
CA PRO A 225 13.52 13.94 -14.47
C PRO A 225 14.63 15.00 -14.54
N GLU A 226 14.42 16.03 -15.37
CA GLU A 226 15.32 17.17 -15.53
C GLU A 226 14.59 18.46 -15.12
N HIS A 227 15.21 19.26 -14.26
CA HIS A 227 14.69 20.56 -13.81
C HIS A 227 15.76 21.36 -13.07
N ASP A 228 15.69 22.69 -13.11
CA ASP A 228 16.66 23.60 -12.47
C ASP A 228 16.86 23.30 -10.97
N PHE A 229 15.77 23.15 -10.20
CA PHE A 229 15.83 22.73 -8.79
C PHE A 229 16.48 21.37 -8.51
N LEU A 230 16.64 20.51 -9.51
CA LEU A 230 17.32 19.22 -9.36
C LEU A 230 18.81 19.31 -9.67
N ASN A 231 19.27 20.38 -10.34
CA ASN A 231 20.68 20.53 -10.74
C ASN A 231 21.63 20.66 -9.54
N ASP A 232 21.15 21.26 -8.44
CA ASP A 232 21.90 21.42 -7.20
C ASP A 232 21.84 20.16 -6.31
N LEU A 233 21.07 19.13 -6.70
CA LEU A 233 20.85 17.91 -5.94
C LEU A 233 21.47 16.70 -6.64
N GLU A 234 22.01 15.78 -5.85
CA GLU A 234 22.51 14.51 -6.36
C GLU A 234 21.40 13.44 -6.38
N PRO A 235 21.34 12.56 -7.40
CA PRO A 235 20.44 11.42 -7.41
C PRO A 235 20.91 10.38 -6.39
N LEU A 236 20.06 10.07 -5.41
CA LEU A 236 20.35 9.11 -4.33
C LEU A 236 19.77 7.71 -4.59
N GLY A 237 18.83 7.59 -5.52
CA GLY A 237 18.21 6.32 -5.88
C GLY A 237 16.71 6.46 -6.13
N TRP A 238 15.93 5.47 -5.71
CA TRP A 238 14.49 5.46 -5.83
C TRP A 238 13.87 4.79 -4.60
N LEU A 239 12.63 5.14 -4.30
CA LEU A 239 11.80 4.44 -3.33
C LEU A 239 10.57 3.85 -4.03
N HIS A 240 10.01 2.78 -3.47
CA HIS A 240 8.71 2.26 -3.91
C HIS A 240 7.93 1.65 -2.76
N THR A 241 6.61 1.50 -2.95
CA THR A 241 5.76 0.74 -2.04
C THR A 241 5.78 -0.74 -2.41
N GLN A 242 5.60 -1.60 -1.41
CA GLN A 242 5.43 -3.03 -1.59
C GLN A 242 4.21 -3.49 -0.77
N PRO A 243 3.23 -4.19 -1.37
CA PRO A 243 2.00 -4.56 -0.67
C PRO A 243 2.19 -5.70 0.33
N ASN A 244 3.14 -6.60 0.07
CA ASN A 244 3.44 -7.76 0.91
C ASN A 244 4.84 -7.61 1.50
N GLU A 245 4.98 -7.79 2.81
CA GLU A 245 6.29 -7.90 3.45
C GLU A 245 6.93 -9.26 3.13
N LEU A 246 8.27 -9.28 3.04
CA LEU A 246 9.02 -10.53 2.99
C LEU A 246 8.78 -11.33 4.29
N PRO A 247 8.72 -12.68 4.23
CA PRO A 247 8.24 -13.54 5.33
C PRO A 247 8.90 -13.37 6.72
N GLN A 248 10.05 -12.70 6.79
CA GLN A 248 10.88 -12.59 7.99
C GLN A 248 10.44 -11.48 8.97
N HIS A 249 9.59 -10.57 8.53
CA HIS A 249 9.07 -9.49 9.36
C HIS A 249 7.58 -9.36 9.12
N SER A 250 6.78 -9.48 10.17
CA SER A 250 5.34 -9.28 10.07
C SER A 250 4.94 -8.22 11.08
N PHE A 251 4.63 -7.05 10.56
CA PHE A 251 4.05 -6.00 11.37
C PHE A 251 2.53 -6.08 11.35
N THR A 252 1.90 -5.46 12.35
CA THR A 252 0.44 -5.41 12.53
C THR A 252 -0.20 -4.65 11.37
N PRO A 253 -1.38 -5.08 10.86
CA PRO A 253 -2.18 -4.26 9.95
C PRO A 253 -2.38 -2.85 10.53
N GLY A 254 -2.05 -1.81 9.76
CA GLY A 254 -2.08 -0.42 10.25
C GLY A 254 -0.71 0.18 10.60
N SER A 255 0.38 -0.47 10.20
CA SER A 255 1.74 0.08 10.30
C SER A 255 2.46 0.06 8.95
N CYS A 256 3.57 0.78 8.85
CA CYS A 256 4.43 0.83 7.67
C CYS A 256 5.86 0.50 8.06
N SER A 257 6.52 -0.33 7.25
CA SER A 257 7.91 -0.71 7.44
C SER A 257 8.75 -0.16 6.31
N LEU A 258 9.93 0.33 6.66
CA LEU A 258 10.84 0.97 5.73
C LEU A 258 12.22 0.33 5.84
N THR A 259 12.70 -0.19 4.72
CA THR A 259 14.04 -0.79 4.61
C THR A 259 14.75 -0.17 3.43
N ALA A 260 16.03 0.15 3.60
CA ALA A 260 16.86 0.69 2.54
C ALA A 260 17.89 -0.36 2.12
N TYR A 261 18.13 -0.45 0.82
CA TYR A 261 19.05 -1.41 0.23
C TYR A 261 19.99 -0.71 -0.75
N LYS A 262 21.20 -1.23 -0.87
CA LYS A 262 22.18 -0.88 -1.88
C LYS A 262 22.54 -2.11 -2.67
N LEU A 263 22.71 -1.95 -3.97
CA LEU A 263 23.14 -3.03 -4.85
C LEU A 263 24.65 -3.24 -4.71
N THR A 264 25.07 -4.50 -4.60
CA THR A 264 26.49 -4.86 -4.64
C THR A 264 26.97 -4.88 -6.10
N PRO A 265 28.29 -4.76 -6.37
CA PRO A 265 28.80 -4.83 -7.74
C PRO A 265 28.39 -6.12 -8.46
N SER A 266 28.40 -7.27 -7.77
CA SER A 266 27.93 -8.54 -8.34
C SER A 266 26.43 -8.53 -8.65
N GLY A 267 25.61 -7.95 -7.77
CA GLY A 267 24.19 -7.78 -8.03
C GLY A 267 23.88 -6.88 -9.22
N TYR A 268 24.69 -5.84 -9.44
CA TYR A 268 24.59 -4.96 -10.59
C TYR A 268 24.89 -5.69 -11.91
N GLU A 269 25.98 -6.45 -11.95
CA GLU A 269 26.36 -7.24 -13.11
C GLU A 269 25.29 -8.29 -13.45
N TRP A 270 24.81 -9.01 -12.43
CA TRP A 270 23.74 -9.99 -12.61
C TRP A 270 22.45 -9.32 -13.11
N GLY A 271 22.03 -8.22 -12.49
CA GLY A 271 20.80 -7.50 -12.86
C GLY A 271 20.85 -6.89 -14.27
N ARG A 272 22.04 -6.51 -14.75
CA ARG A 272 22.24 -6.00 -16.11
C ARG A 272 22.06 -7.08 -17.18
N ILE A 273 22.46 -8.31 -16.88
CA ILE A 273 22.40 -9.45 -17.81
C ILE A 273 21.01 -10.11 -17.76
N ASN A 274 20.41 -10.17 -16.57
CA ASN A 274 19.14 -10.84 -16.36
C ASN A 274 18.00 -10.12 -17.11
N LYS A 275 17.33 -10.85 -17.99
CA LYS A 275 16.10 -10.40 -18.68
C LYS A 275 14.85 -11.12 -18.18
N ASP A 276 15.02 -12.07 -17.27
CA ASP A 276 13.91 -12.82 -16.68
C ASP A 276 13.21 -11.96 -15.62
N THR A 277 11.92 -11.73 -15.83
CA THR A 277 11.03 -11.02 -14.90
C THR A 277 10.20 -11.96 -14.02
N GLY A 278 10.49 -13.26 -14.05
CA GLY A 278 9.86 -14.25 -13.18
C GLY A 278 10.23 -14.05 -11.70
N SER A 279 9.46 -14.66 -10.81
CA SER A 279 9.65 -14.52 -9.36
C SER A 279 10.95 -15.14 -8.82
N ASN A 280 11.52 -16.13 -9.53
CA ASN A 280 12.74 -16.84 -9.14
C ASN A 280 13.71 -16.88 -10.34
N PRO A 281 14.32 -15.74 -10.69
CA PRO A 281 15.22 -15.67 -11.83
C PRO A 281 16.51 -16.46 -11.56
N HIS A 282 17.02 -17.11 -12.59
CA HIS A 282 18.20 -17.96 -12.47
C HIS A 282 19.44 -17.18 -12.01
N GLY A 283 20.20 -17.76 -11.07
CA GLY A 283 21.42 -17.16 -10.54
C GLY A 283 21.21 -16.03 -9.53
N TYR A 284 19.98 -15.77 -9.08
CA TYR A 284 19.72 -14.84 -7.99
C TYR A 284 20.36 -15.31 -6.69
N LEU A 285 21.09 -14.40 -6.02
CA LEU A 285 21.67 -14.63 -4.70
C LEU A 285 21.28 -13.50 -3.75
N PRO A 286 20.96 -13.79 -2.47
CA PRO A 286 20.67 -12.76 -1.46
C PRO A 286 21.82 -11.77 -1.21
N THR A 287 23.03 -12.08 -1.66
CA THR A 287 24.22 -11.22 -1.56
C THR A 287 24.31 -10.16 -2.67
N HIS A 288 23.36 -10.14 -3.61
CA HIS A 288 23.28 -9.14 -4.66
C HIS A 288 22.91 -7.74 -4.15
N TYR A 289 22.39 -7.64 -2.92
CA TYR A 289 22.15 -6.37 -2.25
C TYR A 289 22.57 -6.45 -0.79
N GLU A 290 22.85 -5.29 -0.22
CA GLU A 290 23.15 -5.10 1.20
C GLU A 290 22.16 -4.10 1.79
N LYS A 291 21.80 -4.28 3.07
CA LYS A 291 21.01 -3.27 3.78
C LYS A 291 21.89 -2.04 4.03
N VAL A 292 21.26 -0.87 3.97
CA VAL A 292 21.92 0.40 4.30
C VAL A 292 21.18 1.12 5.40
N GLN A 293 21.92 1.97 6.11
CA GLN A 293 21.38 2.72 7.21
C GLN A 293 20.46 3.84 6.71
N MET A 294 19.26 3.90 7.28
CA MET A 294 18.33 5.01 7.04
C MET A 294 17.71 5.49 8.34
N LEU A 295 17.55 6.80 8.46
CA LEU A 295 16.96 7.47 9.60
C LEU A 295 15.82 8.39 9.17
N LEU A 296 14.85 8.60 10.05
CA LEU A 296 13.76 9.55 9.83
C LEU A 296 14.03 10.84 10.60
N SER A 297 13.83 11.98 9.95
CA SER A 297 14.02 13.30 10.56
C SER A 297 12.80 14.19 10.39
N ASP A 298 12.50 14.99 11.41
CA ASP A 298 11.54 16.11 11.39
C ASP A 298 12.24 17.48 11.41
N ARG A 299 13.59 17.50 11.41
CA ARG A 299 14.37 18.74 11.49
C ARG A 299 14.30 19.58 10.22
N PHE A 300 14.02 18.96 9.08
CA PHE A 300 13.88 19.64 7.80
C PHE A 300 12.75 19.02 6.99
N LEU A 301 12.28 19.77 6.01
CA LEU A 301 11.20 19.37 5.11
C LEU A 301 11.79 19.07 3.74
N GLY A 302 11.36 17.95 3.16
CA GLY A 302 11.55 17.70 1.74
C GLY A 302 10.39 18.25 0.91
N PHE A 303 10.58 18.27 -0.41
CA PHE A 303 9.55 18.67 -1.38
C PHE A 303 9.34 17.59 -2.45
N TYR A 304 8.36 17.81 -3.31
CA TYR A 304 8.04 16.92 -4.42
C TYR A 304 8.18 17.63 -5.76
N MET A 305 8.62 16.86 -6.75
CA MET A 305 8.54 17.23 -8.16
C MET A 305 7.53 16.30 -8.82
N ILE A 306 6.59 16.84 -9.57
CA ILE A 306 5.53 16.10 -10.26
C ILE A 306 5.62 16.35 -11.76
N PRO A 307 5.02 15.52 -12.62
CA PRO A 307 5.03 15.77 -14.06
C PRO A 307 4.39 17.12 -14.39
N ASP A 308 4.98 17.84 -15.33
CA ASP A 308 4.47 19.13 -15.79
C ASP A 308 3.18 18.98 -16.59
N ASN A 309 3.16 17.96 -17.45
CA ASN A 309 2.13 17.61 -18.42
C ASN A 309 1.43 16.30 -18.01
N GLY A 310 0.33 16.43 -17.28
CA GLY A 310 -0.54 15.32 -16.90
C GLY A 310 -0.24 14.74 -15.52
N PRO A 311 -0.96 13.67 -15.14
CA PRO A 311 -0.82 13.04 -13.83
C PRO A 311 0.45 12.19 -13.75
N TRP A 312 0.85 11.82 -12.52
CA TRP A 312 1.92 10.84 -12.33
C TRP A 312 1.40 9.40 -12.44
N ASN A 313 0.13 9.14 -12.13
CA ASN A 313 -0.44 7.79 -12.13
C ASN A 313 -1.16 7.47 -13.45
N TYR A 314 -0.65 6.49 -14.19
CA TYR A 314 -1.20 5.99 -15.45
C TYR A 314 -1.88 4.61 -15.32
N ASN A 315 -2.11 4.10 -14.10
CA ASN A 315 -2.75 2.79 -13.91
C ASN A 315 -4.16 2.68 -14.54
N PHE A 316 -4.91 3.77 -14.64
CA PHE A 316 -6.21 3.80 -15.34
C PHE A 316 -6.12 4.38 -16.76
N MET A 317 -4.90 4.69 -17.23
CA MET A 317 -4.63 5.33 -18.52
C MET A 317 -3.44 4.64 -19.22
N GLY A 318 -3.29 3.33 -19.03
CA GLY A 318 -2.09 2.59 -19.43
C GLY A 318 -1.69 2.75 -20.90
N VAL A 319 -2.67 2.93 -21.79
CA VAL A 319 -2.45 3.16 -23.24
C VAL A 319 -1.69 4.47 -23.51
N LYS A 320 -1.77 5.46 -22.63
CA LYS A 320 -1.06 6.74 -22.76
C LYS A 320 0.37 6.69 -22.22
N HIS A 321 0.75 5.63 -21.51
CA HIS A 321 2.11 5.47 -20.97
C HIS A 321 2.98 4.71 -21.97
N THR A 322 4.19 5.22 -22.22
CA THR A 322 5.21 4.53 -23.03
C THR A 322 6.56 4.65 -22.35
N VAL A 323 7.38 3.60 -22.46
CA VAL A 323 8.71 3.55 -21.80
C VAL A 323 9.65 4.63 -22.36
N SER A 324 9.50 4.99 -23.64
CA SER A 324 10.29 6.03 -24.32
C SER A 324 9.71 7.44 -24.17
N MET A 325 8.65 7.64 -23.38
CA MET A 325 8.06 8.98 -23.23
C MET A 325 9.04 9.94 -22.54
N LYS A 326 9.03 11.18 -23.02
CA LYS A 326 9.69 12.31 -22.35
C LYS A 326 8.67 13.05 -21.50
N TYR A 327 9.12 13.57 -20.38
CA TYR A 327 8.29 14.36 -19.47
C TYR A 327 9.15 15.45 -18.83
N GLY A 328 8.56 16.62 -18.60
CA GLY A 328 9.13 17.60 -17.70
C GLY A 328 8.60 17.36 -16.28
N VAL A 329 9.28 17.97 -15.30
CA VAL A 329 8.78 18.00 -13.93
C VAL A 329 8.65 19.43 -13.45
N LYS A 330 7.76 19.67 -12.50
CA LYS A 330 7.55 20.96 -11.84
C LYS A 330 7.40 20.76 -10.34
N LEU A 331 7.66 21.81 -9.58
CA LEU A 331 7.38 21.82 -8.16
C LEU A 331 5.87 21.66 -7.93
N GLY A 332 5.48 20.68 -7.12
CA GLY A 332 4.07 20.43 -6.84
C GLY A 332 3.85 19.27 -5.89
N THR A 333 2.63 19.15 -5.38
CA THR A 333 2.26 18.06 -4.47
C THR A 333 1.61 16.94 -5.25
N PRO A 334 2.07 15.68 -5.14
CA PRO A 334 1.44 14.56 -5.82
C PRO A 334 0.02 14.35 -5.30
N ARG A 335 -0.89 14.14 -6.24
CA ARG A 335 -2.29 13.76 -5.97
C ARG A 335 -2.36 12.31 -5.54
N GLU A 336 -3.43 11.96 -4.81
CA GLU A 336 -3.65 10.59 -4.33
C GLU A 336 -3.87 9.60 -5.48
N TYR A 337 -3.58 8.31 -5.27
CA TYR A 337 -3.66 7.28 -6.29
C TYR A 337 -4.98 7.29 -7.08
N TYR A 338 -6.11 7.43 -6.38
CA TYR A 338 -7.47 7.41 -6.94
C TYR A 338 -8.05 8.81 -7.20
N ASN A 339 -7.20 9.85 -7.33
CA ASN A 339 -7.67 11.19 -7.69
C ASN A 339 -8.37 11.19 -9.06
N GLU A 340 -9.29 12.14 -9.25
CA GLU A 340 -10.08 12.26 -10.47
C GLU A 340 -9.25 12.42 -11.74
N ASP A 341 -8.16 13.19 -11.67
CA ASP A 341 -7.22 13.41 -12.76
C ASP A 341 -6.58 12.12 -13.27
N HIS A 342 -6.49 11.09 -12.42
CA HIS A 342 -5.86 9.82 -12.76
C HIS A 342 -6.82 8.86 -13.47
N ARG A 343 -8.13 9.14 -13.45
CA ARG A 343 -9.18 8.20 -13.90
C ARG A 343 -10.30 8.86 -14.73
N PRO A 344 -10.00 9.76 -15.68
CA PRO A 344 -11.01 10.59 -16.36
C PRO A 344 -12.06 9.78 -17.12
N THR A 345 -11.70 8.59 -17.65
CA THR A 345 -12.64 7.71 -18.35
C THR A 345 -13.83 7.31 -17.49
N HIS A 346 -13.62 7.05 -16.19
CA HIS A 346 -14.70 6.66 -15.27
C HIS A 346 -15.73 7.77 -15.06
N PHE A 347 -15.35 9.04 -15.23
CA PHE A 347 -16.26 10.18 -15.10
C PHE A 347 -16.96 10.51 -16.42
N LEU A 348 -16.26 10.34 -17.55
CA LEU A 348 -16.85 10.49 -18.88
C LEU A 348 -17.95 9.45 -19.13
N GLU A 349 -17.73 8.19 -18.74
CA GLU A 349 -18.75 7.15 -18.80
C GLU A 349 -19.98 7.47 -17.94
N PHE A 350 -19.77 8.12 -16.79
CA PHE A 350 -20.87 8.54 -15.91
C PHE A 350 -21.69 9.69 -16.53
N SER A 351 -21.02 10.64 -17.18
CA SER A 351 -21.68 11.77 -17.85
C SER A 351 -22.54 11.28 -19.02
N ASN A 352 -22.06 10.31 -19.79
CA ASN A 352 -22.80 9.72 -20.90
C ASN A 352 -24.01 8.86 -20.44
N LEU A 353 -24.00 8.36 -19.20
CA LEU A 353 -25.15 7.65 -18.62
C LEU A 353 -26.26 8.62 -18.19
N GLU A 354 -25.91 9.78 -17.63
CA GLU A 354 -26.89 10.83 -17.30
C GLU A 354 -27.54 11.44 -18.55
N GLU A 355 -26.82 11.56 -19.67
CA GLU A 355 -27.42 11.96 -20.95
C GLU A 355 -28.46 10.95 -21.48
N GLY A 356 -28.39 9.68 -21.06
CA GLY A 356 -29.39 8.65 -21.39
C GLY A 356 -30.67 8.74 -20.57
N GLU A 357 -30.68 9.45 -19.45
CA GLU A 357 -31.82 9.62 -18.54
C GLU A 357 -32.55 10.98 -18.71
N THR A 358 -32.23 11.77 -19.75
CA THR A 358 -32.97 13.01 -20.09
C THR A 358 -34.31 12.75 -20.77
N ALA A 359 -35.10 11.82 -20.22
CA ALA A 359 -36.49 11.57 -20.62
C ALA A 359 -37.47 11.48 -19.42
N GLU A 360 -37.13 12.07 -18.27
CA GLU A 360 -38.14 12.40 -17.25
C GLU A 360 -38.16 13.90 -16.98
N GLY A 361 -39.36 14.47 -17.13
CA GLY A 361 -39.59 15.88 -17.41
C GLY A 361 -39.42 16.85 -16.24
N ASP A 362 -39.52 18.13 -16.59
CA ASP A 362 -39.50 19.33 -15.73
C ASP A 362 -39.77 19.03 -14.25
N ARG A 363 -38.70 19.00 -13.47
CA ARG A 363 -38.78 19.27 -12.03
C ARG A 363 -38.46 20.74 -11.85
N GLU A 364 -39.50 21.54 -11.65
CA GLU A 364 -39.34 22.92 -11.19
C GLU A 364 -38.58 22.92 -9.86
N ASP A 365 -37.33 23.37 -9.89
CA ASP A 365 -36.53 23.64 -8.70
C ASP A 365 -37.05 24.92 -8.06
N THR A 366 -37.86 24.78 -7.01
CA THR A 366 -38.48 25.91 -6.30
C THR A 366 -37.60 26.47 -5.18
N PHE A 367 -36.31 26.14 -5.13
CA PHE A 367 -35.39 26.62 -4.09
C PHE A 367 -34.21 27.38 -4.69
N THR A 368 -34.42 28.69 -4.91
CA THR A 368 -33.34 29.70 -4.97
C THR A 368 -33.29 30.50 -3.69
#